data_AF-A0A357KM97-F1
#
_entry.id   AF-A0A357KM97-F1
#
_cell.length_a   1.000
_cell.length_b   1.000
_cell.length_c   1.000
_cell.angle_alpha   90.00
_cell.angle_beta   90.00
_cell.angle_gamma   90.00
#
_symmetry.space_group_name_H-M   'P 1'
#
loop_
_entity.id
_entity.type
_entity.pdbx_description
1 polymer ?
#
loop_
_entity_poly.entity_id
_entity_poly.type
_entity_poly.pdbx_seq_one_letter_code
_entity_poly.pdbx_strand_id
1 'polypeptide(L)' 'MAKVTEVLQTAIFKKAVKKLHTNQKTDLDNAIKALLVEPLLARIFH' A
#
# COMPACT_ATOMS: atom_id res chain seq x y z
N MET A 1 -9.92 17.82 2.06
CA MET A 1 -9.04 16.63 1.97
C MET A 1 -9.09 16.14 0.53
N ALA A 2 -7.93 15.96 -0.12
CA ALA A 2 -7.90 15.41 -1.47
C ALA A 2 -8.38 13.95 -1.41
N LYS A 3 -9.39 13.61 -2.19
CA LYS A 3 -9.94 12.25 -2.24
C LYS A 3 -9.00 11.42 -3.12
N VAL A 4 -8.12 10.64 -2.52
CA VAL A 4 -7.25 9.70 -3.26
C VAL A 4 -8.14 8.57 -3.77
N THR A 5 -8.44 8.59 -5.07
CA THR A 5 -9.34 7.60 -5.71
C THR A 5 -8.58 6.44 -6.33
N GLU A 6 -7.29 6.62 -6.59
CA GLU A 6 -6.46 5.65 -7.32
C GLU A 6 -5.04 5.62 -6.77
N VAL A 7 -4.49 4.41 -6.62
CA VAL A 7 -3.10 4.17 -6.28
C VAL A 7 -2.36 3.76 -7.55
N LEU A 8 -1.44 4.59 -8.03
CA LEU A 8 -0.60 4.25 -9.17
C LEU A 8 0.41 3.17 -8.75
N GLN A 9 0.26 1.95 -9.29
CA GLN A 9 1.27 0.91 -9.12
C GLN A 9 2.23 0.89 -10.29
N THR A 10 3.50 1.14 -10.00
CA THR A 10 4.56 1.04 -11.00
C THR A 10 4.84 -0.41 -11.38
N ALA A 11 5.45 -0.63 -12.54
CA ALA A 11 5.86 -1.97 -12.98
C ALA A 11 6.79 -2.66 -11.97
N ILE A 12 7.61 -1.89 -11.24
CA ILE A 12 8.50 -2.39 -10.19
C ILE A 12 7.68 -2.89 -8.99
N PHE A 13 6.69 -2.11 -8.55
CA PHE A 13 5.80 -2.51 -7.46
C PHE A 13 5.07 -3.82 -7.79
N LYS A 14 4.51 -3.92 -8.99
CA LYS A 14 3.85 -5.15 -9.47
C LYS A 14 4.78 -6.37 -9.43
N LYS A 15 6.07 -6.20 -9.78
CA LYS A 15 7.07 -7.28 -9.69
C LYS A 15 7.37 -7.67 -8.24
N ALA A 16 7.42 -6.70 -7.31
CA ALA A 16 7.64 -6.96 -5.89
C ALA A 16 6.45 -7.74 -5.27
N VAL A 17 5.21 -7.31 -5.52
CA VAL A 17 3.99 -7.98 -5.04
C VAL A 17 3.91 -9.43 -5.50
N LYS A 18 4.32 -9.73 -6.74
CA LYS A 18 4.33 -11.11 -7.25
C LYS A 18 5.19 -12.06 -6.42
N LYS A 19 6.24 -11.56 -5.76
CA LYS A 19 7.15 -12.36 -4.92
C LYS A 19 6.62 -12.60 -3.50
N LEU A 20 5.55 -11.92 -3.10
CA LEU A 20 4.98 -12.06 -1.77
C LEU A 20 4.10 -13.31 -1.64
N HIS A 21 4.13 -13.93 -0.47
CA HIS A 21 3.19 -14.97 -0.07
C HIS A 21 1.78 -14.40 0.14
N THR A 22 0.77 -15.27 0.17
CA THR A 22 -0.65 -14.85 0.25
C THR A 22 -0.93 -13.97 1.47
N ASN A 23 -0.44 -14.36 2.65
CA ASN A 23 -0.59 -13.57 3.87
C ASN A 23 0.06 -12.17 3.74
N GLN A 24 1.27 -12.09 3.20
CA GLN A 24 1.98 -10.83 3.01
C GLN A 24 1.29 -9.89 2.01
N LYS A 25 0.61 -10.44 1.00
CA LYS A 25 -0.21 -9.65 0.07
C LYS A 25 -1.41 -9.03 0.78
N THR A 26 -2.07 -9.79 1.64
CA THR A 26 -3.18 -9.31 2.46
C THR A 26 -2.73 -8.21 3.42
N ASP A 27 -1.59 -8.41 4.09
CA ASP A 27 -1.02 -7.40 5.00
C ASP A 27 -0.65 -6.11 4.26
N LEU A 28 -0.05 -6.24 3.06
CA LEU A 28 0.27 -5.10 2.20
C LEU A 28 -1.00 -4.35 1.77
N ASP A 29 -2.06 -5.05 1.37
CA ASP A 29 -3.32 -4.43 0.96
C ASP A 29 -3.96 -3.65 2.12
N ASN A 30 -3.93 -4.21 3.33
CA ASN A 30 -4.41 -3.55 4.53
C ASN A 30 -3.59 -2.29 4.86
N ALA A 31 -2.26 -2.36 4.73
CA ALA A 31 -1.39 -1.21 4.94
C ALA A 31 -1.66 -0.09 3.92
N ILE A 32 -1.88 -0.43 2.65
CA ILE A 32 -2.26 0.54 1.61
C ILE A 32 -3.60 1.20 1.93
N LYS A 33 -4.61 0.43 2.33
CA LYS A 33 -5.92 0.98 2.74
C LYS A 33 -5.79 1.93 3.93
N ALA A 34 -4.96 1.60 4.91
CA ALA A 34 -4.69 2.47 6.05
C ALA A 34 -4.03 3.78 5.61
N LEU A 35 -3.07 3.73 4.68
CA LEU A 35 -2.45 4.92 4.10
C LEU A 35 -3.40 5.77 3.25
N LEU A 36 -4.42 5.17 2.62
CA LEU A 36 -5.45 5.92 1.90
C LEU A 36 -6.34 6.73 2.84
N VAL A 37 -6.62 6.20 4.04
CA VAL A 37 -7.39 6.90 5.08
C VAL A 37 -6.54 7.95 5.78
N GLU A 38 -5.29 7.60 6.12
CA GLU A 38 -4.33 8.47 6.80
C GLU A 38 -2.98 8.47 6.06
N PRO A 39 -2.78 9.37 5.09
CA PRO A 39 -1.56 9.39 4.27
C PRO A 39 -0.26 9.63 5.03
N LEU A 40 -0.33 10.15 6.26
CA LEU A 40 0.83 10.42 7.12
C LEU A 40 1.17 9.25 8.05
N LEU A 41 0.39 8.16 8.03
CA LEU A 41 0.60 7.00 8.90
C LEU A 41 2.00 6.39 8.74
N ALA A 42 2.53 6.34 7.51
CA ALA A 42 3.88 5.81 7.24
C ALA A 42 5.00 6.57 7.96
N ARG A 43 4.80 7.85 8.32
CA ARG A 43 5.79 8.64 9.07
C ARG A 43 5.91 8.20 10.53
N ILE A 44 4.88 7.59 11.09
CA ILE A 44 4.79 7.24 12.51
C ILE A 44 5.43 5.87 12.80
N PHE A 45 5.63 5.03 11.78
CA PHE A 45 6.17 3.67 11.91
C PHE A 45 7.71 3.56 11.71
N HIS A 46 8.47 4.64 11.87
CA HIS A 46 9.94 4.64 11.72
C HIS A 46 10.67 4.43 13.07
#